data_AF-A0A7V6WHL6-F1
#
_entry.id   AF-A0A7V6WHL6-F1
#
_cell.length_a   1.000
_cell.length_b   1.000
_cell.length_c   1.000
_cell.angle_alpha   90.00
_cell.angle_beta   90.00
_cell.angle_gamma   90.00
#
_symmetry.space_group_name_H-M   'P 1'
#
loop_
_entity.id
_entity.type
_entity.pdbx_description
1 polymer ?
#
loop_
_entity_poly.entity_id
_entity_poly.type
_entity_poly.pdbx_seq_one_letter_code
_entity_poly.pdbx_strand_id
1 'polypeptide(L)' 'GIPVIVGAREAMIRLVDGEVVTIDGTRGLVYRGVTKVL' A
#
# COMPACT_ATOMS: atom_id res chain seq x y z
N GLY A 1 -15.06 -3.27 -4.71
CA GLY A 1 -14.05 -4.18 -4.13
C GLY A 1 -13.06 -3.36 -3.35
N ILE A 2 -12.48 -3.92 -2.29
CA ILE A 2 -11.38 -3.26 -1.55
C ILE A 2 -10.08 -3.69 -2.23
N PRO A 3 -9.15 -2.77 -2.55
CA PRO A 3 -7.86 -3.14 -3.15
C PRO A 3 -7.03 -4.00 -2.18
N VAL A 4 -6.40 -5.05 -2.72
CA VAL A 4 -5.57 -5.99 -1.95
C VAL A 4 -4.28 -6.25 -2.71
N ILE A 5 -3.16 -6.29 -1.99
CA ILE A 5 -1.85 -6.71 -2.50
C ILE A 5 -1.43 -7.94 -1.69
N VAL A 6 -0.99 -9.00 -2.38
CA VAL A 6 -0.45 -10.23 -1.78
C VAL A 6 1.04 -10.36 -2.10
N GLY A 7 1.79 -11.07 -1.26
CA GLY A 7 3.22 -11.35 -1.51
C GLY A 7 4.18 -10.18 -1.23
N ALA A 8 3.74 -9.15 -0.49
CA ALA A 8 4.61 -8.05 -0.06
C ALA A 8 5.64 -8.51 0.98
N ARG A 9 6.82 -8.96 0.52
CA ARG A 9 7.87 -9.68 1.26
C ARG A 9 8.35 -9.06 2.58
N GLU A 10 8.11 -7.78 2.83
CA GLU A 10 8.56 -7.06 4.04
C GLU A 10 7.50 -6.11 4.61
N ALA A 11 6.21 -6.32 4.29
CA ALA A 11 5.15 -5.40 4.67
C ALA A 11 5.13 -5.09 6.18
N MET A 12 5.29 -6.12 7.01
CA MET A 12 5.25 -6.00 8.48
C MET A 12 6.45 -5.24 9.08
N ILE A 13 7.53 -5.04 8.33
CA ILE A 13 8.73 -4.33 8.79
C ILE A 13 8.71 -2.88 8.28
N ARG A 14 8.17 -2.66 7.08
CA ARG A 14 8.25 -1.37 6.38
C ARG A 14 7.04 -0.46 6.63
N LEU A 15 5.88 -1.04 6.93
CA LEU A 15 4.68 -0.30 7.27
C LEU A 15 4.64 -0.06 8.78
N VAL A 16 4.32 1.16 9.17
CA VAL A 16 4.21 1.56 10.58
C VAL A 16 2.73 1.68 10.96
N ASP A 17 2.37 1.26 12.16
CA ASP A 17 1.01 1.41 12.66
C ASP A 17 0.59 2.89 12.68
N GLY A 18 -0.63 3.16 12.20
CA GLY A 18 -1.17 4.51 12.06
C GLY A 18 -0.60 5.31 10.89
N GLU A 19 0.31 4.74 10.08
CA GLU A 19 0.84 5.40 8.89
C GLU A 19 -0.23 5.54 7.80
N VAL A 20 -0.37 6.74 7.26
CA VAL A 20 -1.21 6.97 6.08
C VAL A 20 -0.45 6.52 4.84
N VAL A 21 -1.03 5.59 4.09
CA VAL A 21 -0.51 5.08 2.82
C VAL A 21 -1.58 5.07 1.74
N THR A 22 -1.15 5.13 0.48
CA THR A 22 -2.01 4.95 -0.69
C THR A 22 -1.71 3.61 -1.35
N ILE A 23 -2.76 2.85 -1.66
CA ILE A 23 -2.66 1.54 -2.33
C ILE A 23 -3.08 1.68 -3.80
N ASP A 24 -2.18 1.37 -4.73
CA ASP A 24 -2.48 1.15 -6.15
C ASP A 24 -2.64 -0.37 -6.36
N GLY A 25 -3.89 -0.85 -6.24
CA GLY A 25 -4.22 -2.27 -6.40
C GLY A 25 -4.06 -2.79 -7.83
N THR A 26 -4.05 -1.91 -8.83
CA THR A 26 -3.90 -2.27 -10.25
C THR A 26 -2.46 -2.62 -10.58
N ARG A 27 -1.50 -1.88 -10.02
CA ARG A 27 -0.06 -2.07 -10.24
C ARG A 27 0.65 -2.81 -9.12
N GLY A 28 -0.02 -3.04 -7.99
CA GLY A 28 0.58 -3.66 -6.81
C GLY A 28 1.57 -2.75 -6.10
N LEU A 29 1.34 -1.43 -6.10
CA LEU A 29 2.24 -0.44 -5.51
C LEU A 29 1.66 0.14 -4.22
N VAL A 30 2.55 0.45 -3.27
CA VAL A 30 2.23 1.10 -2.00
C VAL A 30 3.04 2.38 -1.90
N TYR A 31 2.35 3.50 -1.71
CA TYR A 31 2.96 4.82 -1.56
C TYR A 31 2.77 5.35 -0.15
N ARG A 32 3.79 6.04 0.38
CA ARG A 32 3.68 6.76 1.65
C ARG A 32 2.83 8.03 1.47
N GLY A 33 1.96 8.31 2.42
CA GLY A 33 1.07 9.46 2.40
C GLY A 33 -0.08 9.33 1.41
N VAL A 34 -0.74 10.46 1.16
CA VAL A 34 -1.88 10.56 0.24
C VAL A 34 -1.37 10.95 -1.15
N THR A 35 -1.65 10.12 -2.15
CA THR A 35 -1.39 10.44 -3.56
C THR A 35 -2.53 9.96 -4.45
N LYS A 36 -2.64 10.52 -5.65
CA LYS A 36 -3.63 10.08 -6.64
C LYS A 36 -3.03 8.96 -7.48
N VAL A 37 -3.66 7.79 -7.40
CA VAL A 37 -3.39 6.64 -8.28
C VAL A 37 -4.61 6.36 -9.14
N LEU A 38 -4.43 5.62 -10.24
CA LEU A 38 -5.48 5.34 -11.23
C LEU A 38 -6.34 4.14 -10.81
#